data_AF-A0A8R1IN80-F1
#
_entry.id   AF-A0A8R1IN80-F1
#
_cell.length_a   1.000
_cell.length_b   1.000
_cell.length_c   1.000
_cell.angle_alpha   90.00
_cell.angle_beta   90.00
_cell.angle_gamma   90.00
#
_symmetry.space_group_name_H-M   'P 1'
#
loop_
_entity.id
_entity.type
_entity.pdbx_description
1 polymer ?
#
loop_
_entity_poly.entity_id
_entity_poly.type
_entity_poly.pdbx_seq_one_letter_code
_entity_poly.pdbx_strand_id
1 'polypeptide(L)'
;MLQLFPLFSVLGISSSFWYSILPTAINFSTHNSQLIYLPAIYSLGIGIGEVFMALLIAQLSRRIKGFSLQPTMTIGAIFSVLALVLVQLSTPWDAPMRPTREEPIGFYHSYVIRIRVCRVLLNINCYSRYPFIFTLALLIGIGDCCLNSCRSVICALAMPDRRAQAFSISKLYQVGLTFLP
;
A
#
# COMPACT_ATOMS: atom_id res chain seq x y z
N MET A 1 1.38 -22.64 12.40
CA MET A 1 1.23 -22.09 11.03
C MET A 1 -0.22 -21.87 10.63
N LEU A 2 -1.15 -22.80 10.89
CA LEU A 2 -2.57 -22.60 10.57
C LEU A 2 -3.19 -21.34 11.23
N GLN A 3 -2.82 -21.03 12.48
CA GLN A 3 -3.26 -19.81 13.17
C GLN A 3 -2.77 -18.50 12.52
N LEU A 4 -1.73 -18.56 11.68
CA LEU A 4 -1.15 -17.41 10.97
C LEU A 4 -1.74 -17.20 9.58
N PHE A 5 -2.58 -18.15 9.14
CA PHE A 5 -3.30 -18.10 7.89
C PHE A 5 -4.08 -16.79 7.65
N PRO A 6 -4.86 -16.24 8.60
CA PRO A 6 -5.60 -14.99 8.36
C PRO A 6 -4.69 -13.81 8.05
N LEU A 7 -3.51 -13.74 8.70
CA LEU A 7 -2.52 -12.70 8.43
C LEU A 7 -1.96 -12.83 7.00
N PHE A 8 -1.63 -14.05 6.58
CA PHE A 8 -1.12 -14.29 5.22
C PHE A 8 -2.20 -14.04 4.15
N SER A 9 -3.47 -14.28 4.47
CA SER A 9 -4.61 -14.02 3.61
C SER A 9 -4.82 -12.52 3.38
N VAL A 10 -4.83 -11.72 4.44
CA VAL A 10 -4.95 -10.26 4.35
C VAL A 10 -3.78 -9.67 3.55
N LEU A 11 -2.56 -10.16 3.78
CA LEU A 11 -1.38 -9.76 3.01
C LEU A 11 -1.52 -10.06 1.51
N GLY A 12 -1.99 -11.26 1.15
CA GLY A 12 -2.22 -11.65 -0.24
C GLY A 12 -3.24 -10.76 -0.92
N ILE A 13 -4.45 -10.67 -0.36
CA ILE A 13 -5.55 -9.87 -0.91
C ILE A 13 -5.16 -8.39 -1.04
N SER A 14 -4.57 -7.83 0.01
CA SER A 14 -4.09 -6.44 0.01
C SER A 14 -3.06 -6.20 -1.08
N SER A 15 -2.03 -7.06 -1.20
CA SER A 15 -0.99 -6.90 -2.23
C SER A 15 -1.56 -6.97 -3.66
N SER A 16 -2.48 -7.90 -3.92
CA SER A 16 -3.14 -8.02 -5.23
C SER A 16 -3.93 -6.76 -5.59
N PHE A 17 -4.61 -6.17 -4.61
CA PHE A 17 -5.37 -4.93 -4.80
C PHE A 17 -4.46 -3.75 -5.20
N TRP A 18 -3.37 -3.53 -4.46
CA TRP A 18 -2.48 -2.39 -4.68
C TRP A 18 -1.64 -2.47 -5.95
N TYR A 19 -1.20 -3.66 -6.35
CA TYR A 19 -0.31 -3.83 -7.51
C TYR A 19 -1.07 -4.11 -8.82
N SER A 20 -2.33 -4.57 -8.77
CA SER A 20 -3.07 -4.95 -9.98
C SER A 20 -4.34 -4.11 -10.18
N ILE A 21 -5.24 -4.09 -9.19
CA ILE A 21 -6.57 -3.50 -9.34
C ILE A 21 -6.50 -1.97 -9.35
N LEU A 22 -5.72 -1.36 -8.46
CA LEU A 22 -5.61 0.10 -8.40
C LEU A 22 -4.91 0.74 -9.62
N PRO A 23 -3.74 0.26 -10.09
CA PRO A 23 -3.09 0.86 -11.26
C PRO A 23 -3.90 0.67 -12.56
N THR A 24 -4.65 -0.43 -12.69
CA THR A 24 -5.55 -0.63 -13.83
C THR A 24 -6.74 0.34 -13.77
N ALA A 25 -7.37 0.52 -12.61
CA ALA A 25 -8.42 1.52 -12.43
C ALA A 25 -7.95 2.96 -12.75
N ILE A 26 -6.71 3.30 -12.38
CA ILE A 26 -6.09 4.59 -12.70
C ILE A 26 -5.92 4.76 -14.22
N ASN A 27 -5.48 3.70 -14.90
CA ASN A 27 -5.21 3.70 -16.34
C ASN A 27 -6.48 3.71 -17.21
N PHE A 28 -7.55 3.04 -16.79
CA PHE A 28 -8.80 2.93 -17.55
C PHE A 28 -9.77 4.11 -17.36
N SER A 29 -9.47 5.08 -16.50
CA SER A 29 -10.29 6.29 -16.35
C SER A 29 -10.12 7.23 -17.53
N THR A 30 -11.23 7.61 -18.20
CA THR A 30 -11.18 8.51 -19.37
C THR A 30 -10.61 9.88 -19.04
N HIS A 31 -10.78 10.35 -17.79
CA HIS A 31 -10.19 11.61 -17.32
C HIS A 31 -8.67 11.54 -17.11
N ASN A 32 -8.08 10.33 -17.05
CA ASN A 32 -6.64 10.11 -16.94
C ASN A 32 -5.99 9.67 -18.26
N SER A 33 -6.77 9.52 -19.34
CA SER A 33 -6.29 9.02 -20.65
C SER A 33 -5.16 9.85 -21.26
N GLN A 34 -5.05 11.14 -20.91
CA GLN A 34 -3.98 12.04 -21.35
C GLN A 34 -2.70 11.91 -20.49
N LEU A 35 -2.75 11.21 -19.35
CA LEU A 35 -1.68 11.12 -18.35
C LEU A 35 -1.09 9.69 -18.34
N ILE A 36 -0.38 9.32 -19.41
CA ILE A 36 0.15 7.96 -19.63
C ILE A 36 1.14 7.53 -18.52
N TYR A 37 1.84 8.47 -17.88
CA TYR A 37 2.85 8.19 -16.86
C TYR A 37 2.29 8.02 -15.43
N LEU A 38 0.97 8.13 -15.24
CA LEU A 38 0.35 8.08 -13.91
C LEU A 38 0.59 6.75 -13.17
N PRO A 39 0.48 5.57 -13.81
CA PRO A 39 0.80 4.30 -13.17
C PRO A 39 2.29 4.17 -12.82
N ALA A 40 3.19 4.75 -13.63
CA ALA A 40 4.61 4.73 -13.37
C ALA A 40 4.98 5.57 -12.13
N ILE A 41 4.36 6.75 -11.99
CA ILE A 41 4.53 7.63 -10.82
C ILE A 41 3.94 6.97 -9.56
N TYR A 42 2.81 6.28 -9.69
CA TYR A 42 2.22 5.49 -8.61
C TYR A 42 3.18 4.40 -8.13
N SER A 43 3.70 3.56 -9.04
CA SER A 43 4.67 2.50 -8.68
C SER A 43 5.95 3.05 -8.06
N LEU A 44 6.43 4.20 -8.55
CA LEU A 44 7.58 4.91 -7.98
C LEU A 44 7.28 5.36 -6.54
N GLY A 45 6.09 5.89 -6.28
CA GLY A 45 5.64 6.27 -4.94
C GLY A 45 5.60 5.10 -3.97
N ILE A 46 5.08 3.94 -4.38
CA ILE A 46 5.11 2.72 -3.56
C ILE A 46 6.56 2.35 -3.21
N GLY A 47 7.44 2.29 -4.20
CA GLY A 47 8.84 1.91 -4.00
C GLY A 47 9.56 2.85 -3.03
N ILE A 48 9.34 4.17 -3.14
CA ILE A 48 9.92 5.13 -2.18
C ILE A 48 9.36 4.90 -0.77
N GLY A 49 8.06 4.65 -0.63
CA GLY A 49 7.40 4.40 0.65
C GLY A 49 7.94 3.14 1.33
N GLU A 50 8.13 2.07 0.56
CA GLU A 50 8.69 0.81 1.03
C GLU A 50 10.14 0.98 1.52
N VAL A 51 11.00 1.63 0.71
CA VAL A 51 12.41 1.86 1.08
C VAL A 51 12.50 2.74 2.32
N PHE A 52 11.71 3.81 2.39
CA PHE A 52 11.69 4.70 3.54
C PHE A 52 11.27 3.97 4.82
N MET A 53 10.19 3.19 4.77
CA MET A 53 9.72 2.46 5.94
C MET A 53 10.67 1.33 6.34
N ALA A 54 11.29 0.64 5.37
CA ALA A 54 12.27 -0.41 5.64
C ALA A 54 13.48 0.14 6.41
N LEU A 55 14.00 1.30 6.01
CA LEU A 55 15.09 1.98 6.72
C LEU A 55 14.66 2.40 8.13
N LEU A 56 13.44 2.92 8.28
CA LEU A 56 12.89 3.33 9.57
C LEU A 56 12.76 2.13 10.52
N ILE A 57 12.21 1.00 10.05
CA ILE A 57 12.12 -0.26 10.83
C ILE A 57 13.51 -0.78 11.18
N ALA A 58 14.47 -0.75 10.25
CA ALA A 58 15.84 -1.18 10.49
C ALA A 58 16.54 -0.35 11.58
N GLN A 59 16.29 0.96 11.63
CA GLN A 59 16.84 1.83 12.67
C GLN A 59 16.12 1.63 14.03
N LEU A 60 14.79 1.60 14.03
CA LEU A 60 14.01 1.49 15.27
C LEU A 60 14.10 0.10 15.91
N SER A 61 14.23 -0.96 15.11
CA SER A 61 14.45 -2.32 15.62
C SER A 61 15.75 -2.48 16.41
N ARG A 62 16.78 -1.66 16.12
CA ARG A 62 18.03 -1.65 16.91
C ARG A 62 17.89 -0.91 18.24
N ARG A 63 16.95 0.03 18.33
CA ARG A 63 16.74 0.89 19.50
C ARG A 63 15.72 0.33 20.48
N ILE A 64 14.68 -0.34 19.97
CA ILE A 64 13.53 -0.80 20.75
C ILE A 64 13.37 -2.31 20.55
N LYS A 65 13.47 -3.09 21.65
CA LYS A 65 13.24 -4.53 21.63
C LYS A 65 11.79 -4.82 21.26
N GLY A 66 11.57 -5.70 20.28
CA GLY A 66 10.23 -6.09 19.84
C GLY A 66 9.53 -5.09 18.92
N PHE A 67 10.23 -4.04 18.44
CA PHE A 67 9.64 -3.05 17.54
C PHE A 67 9.13 -3.66 16.23
N SER A 68 9.81 -4.68 15.71
CA SER A 68 9.50 -5.31 14.43
C SER A 68 8.32 -6.30 14.49
N LEU A 69 7.60 -6.38 15.62
CA LEU A 69 6.47 -7.29 15.81
C LEU A 69 5.15 -6.52 16.05
N GLN A 70 4.83 -6.18 17.30
CA GLN A 70 3.55 -5.58 17.66
C GLN A 70 3.38 -4.14 17.16
N PRO A 71 4.33 -3.21 17.37
CA PRO A 71 4.11 -1.82 16.98
C PRO A 71 4.20 -1.61 15.47
N THR A 72 5.05 -2.35 14.76
CA THR A 72 5.02 -2.34 13.28
C THR A 72 3.73 -2.91 12.72
N MET A 73 3.12 -3.91 13.37
CA MET A 73 1.86 -4.49 12.90
C MET A 73 0.70 -3.50 13.07
N THR A 74 0.62 -2.79 14.20
CA THR A 74 -0.42 -1.77 14.42
C THR A 74 -0.26 -0.59 13.49
N ILE A 75 0.98 -0.10 13.29
CA ILE A 75 1.27 0.97 12.33
C ILE A 75 0.86 0.55 10.92
N GLY A 76 1.26 -0.66 10.48
CA GLY A 76 0.89 -1.19 9.18
C GLY A 76 -0.62 -1.28 8.99
N ALA A 77 -1.35 -1.81 9.97
CA ALA A 77 -2.81 -1.93 9.92
C ALA A 77 -3.50 -0.55 9.82
N ILE A 78 -3.06 0.44 10.60
CA ILE A 78 -3.62 1.81 10.56
C ILE A 78 -3.41 2.42 9.18
N PHE A 79 -2.20 2.33 8.63
CA PHE A 79 -1.88 2.88 7.31
C PHE A 79 -2.62 2.16 6.19
N SER A 80 -2.76 0.83 6.26
CA SER A 80 -3.52 0.06 5.27
C SER A 80 -5.02 0.37 5.30
N VAL A 81 -5.63 0.51 6.48
CA VAL A 81 -7.05 0.91 6.60
C VAL A 81 -7.26 2.33 6.08
N LEU A 82 -6.37 3.26 6.45
CA LEU A 82 -6.43 4.64 5.98
C LEU A 82 -6.27 4.72 4.45
N ALA A 83 -5.36 3.92 3.87
CA ALA A 83 -5.20 3.82 2.42
C ALA A 83 -6.46 3.27 1.74
N LEU A 84 -7.10 2.22 2.28
CA LEU A 84 -8.33 1.66 1.72
C LEU A 84 -9.49 2.67 1.71
N VAL A 85 -9.65 3.43 2.80
CA VAL A 85 -10.66 4.50 2.87
C VAL A 85 -10.37 5.58 1.84
N LEU A 86 -9.11 6.02 1.71
CA LEU A 86 -8.70 7.00 0.70
C LEU A 86 -8.95 6.51 -0.72
N VAL A 87 -8.75 5.22 -0.98
CA VAL A 87 -9.00 4.63 -2.30
C VAL A 87 -10.47 4.61 -2.64
N GLN A 88 -11.32 4.15 -1.71
CA GLN A 88 -12.78 4.19 -1.90
C GLN A 88 -13.31 5.60 -2.18
N LEU A 89 -12.70 6.61 -1.58
CA LEU A 89 -13.05 8.01 -1.84
C LEU A 89 -12.53 8.52 -3.19
N SER A 90 -11.44 7.95 -3.71
CA SER A 90 -10.74 8.43 -4.91
C SER A 90 -11.17 7.76 -6.23
N THR A 91 -11.68 6.53 -6.18
CA THR A 91 -12.02 5.75 -7.38
C THR A 91 -13.52 5.46 -7.44
N PRO A 92 -14.19 5.71 -8.59
CA PRO A 92 -15.57 5.27 -8.80
C PRO A 92 -15.62 3.74 -8.92
N TRP A 93 -16.75 3.14 -8.51
CA TRP A 93 -16.92 1.68 -8.41
C TRP A 93 -16.72 0.94 -9.74
N ASP A 94 -17.02 1.58 -10.87
CA ASP A 94 -16.94 0.96 -12.21
C ASP A 94 -15.55 1.09 -12.88
N ALA A 95 -14.61 1.82 -12.27
CA ALA A 95 -13.29 2.10 -12.85
C ALA A 95 -12.47 0.87 -13.29
N PRO A 96 -12.45 -0.27 -12.55
CA PRO A 96 -11.67 -1.43 -12.96
C PRO A 96 -12.36 -2.29 -14.04
N MET A 97 -13.66 -2.12 -14.28
CA MET A 97 -14.43 -3.00 -15.18
C MET A 97 -14.66 -2.39 -16.56
N ARG A 98 -14.83 -1.06 -16.65
CA ARG A 98 -15.12 -0.35 -17.89
C ARG A 98 -14.50 1.05 -17.89
N PRO A 99 -14.18 1.62 -19.06
CA PRO A 99 -13.78 3.02 -19.17
C PRO A 99 -14.90 3.92 -18.63
N THR A 100 -14.71 4.43 -17.42
CA THR A 100 -15.75 5.15 -16.68
C THR A 100 -15.60 6.65 -16.91
N ARG A 101 -16.70 7.28 -17.35
CA ARG A 101 -16.86 8.73 -17.48
C ARG A 101 -17.47 9.39 -16.23
N GLU A 102 -17.88 8.56 -15.26
CA GLU A 102 -18.46 9.03 -14.00
C GLU A 102 -17.38 9.58 -13.07
N GLU A 103 -17.74 10.67 -12.40
CA GLU A 103 -16.86 11.39 -11.50
C GLU A 103 -16.82 10.67 -10.13
N PRO A 104 -15.66 10.64 -9.45
CA PRO A 104 -15.55 9.95 -8.17
C PRO A 104 -16.49 10.56 -7.12
N ILE A 105 -17.17 9.67 -6.37
CA ILE A 105 -18.26 9.98 -5.43
C ILE A 105 -17.89 11.03 -4.37
N GLY A 106 -16.60 11.19 -4.03
CA GLY A 106 -16.15 12.05 -2.94
C GLY A 106 -15.42 13.34 -3.32
N PHE A 107 -14.97 13.53 -4.57
CA PHE A 107 -14.11 14.67 -4.93
C PHE A 107 -14.44 15.28 -6.29
N TYR A 108 -15.58 15.97 -6.34
CA TYR A 108 -15.75 17.10 -7.25
C TYR A 108 -14.86 18.26 -6.77
N HIS A 109 -13.93 18.67 -7.61
CA HIS A 109 -13.33 20.00 -7.66
C HIS A 109 -12.93 20.67 -6.31
N SER A 110 -11.69 20.43 -5.87
CA SER A 110 -10.88 21.35 -5.06
C SER A 110 -11.22 21.48 -3.55
N TYR A 111 -10.15 21.52 -2.74
CA TYR A 111 -10.08 21.92 -1.31
C TYR A 111 -10.72 20.99 -0.26
N VAL A 112 -9.90 20.21 0.47
CA VAL A 112 -9.97 20.12 1.96
C VAL A 112 -8.62 19.65 2.55
N ILE A 113 -7.77 18.96 1.81
CA ILE A 113 -6.44 18.63 2.34
C ILE A 113 -5.46 19.77 2.02
N ARG A 114 -5.67 20.89 2.71
CA ARG A 114 -4.62 21.88 2.99
C ARG A 114 -3.62 21.25 3.98
N ILE A 115 -3.01 20.11 3.62
CA ILE A 115 -1.82 19.63 4.31
C ILE A 115 -0.73 20.64 3.97
N ARG A 116 -0.48 21.55 4.93
CA ARG A 116 0.64 22.49 4.95
C ARG A 116 2.01 21.80 4.93
N VAL A 117 2.11 20.48 4.78
CA VAL A 117 3.39 19.77 4.68
C VAL A 117 4.03 19.98 3.30
N CYS A 118 3.25 20.13 2.23
CA CYS A 118 3.81 20.28 0.88
C CYS A 118 4.32 21.72 0.57
N ARG A 119 3.88 22.75 1.32
CA ARG A 119 4.35 24.14 1.09
C ARG A 119 5.80 24.37 1.53
N VAL A 120 6.35 23.55 2.43
CA VAL A 120 7.68 23.80 3.01
C VAL A 120 8.80 23.07 2.26
N LEU A 121 8.51 22.05 1.44
CA LEU A 121 9.56 21.19 0.88
C LEU A 121 9.79 21.30 -0.64
N LEU A 122 8.79 21.59 -1.49
CA LEU A 122 8.98 21.57 -2.94
C LEU A 122 8.20 22.71 -3.61
N ASN A 123 8.91 23.79 -3.94
CA ASN A 123 8.46 24.91 -4.77
C ASN A 123 8.26 24.46 -6.23
N ILE A 124 7.21 23.68 -6.48
CA ILE A 124 6.82 23.24 -7.84
C ILE A 124 5.30 23.36 -7.95
N ASN A 125 4.83 24.24 -8.85
CA ASN A 125 3.43 24.32 -9.29
C ASN A 125 3.05 23.07 -10.09
N CYS A 126 2.85 21.94 -9.42
CA CYS A 126 2.51 20.67 -10.05
C CYS A 126 0.99 20.47 -10.06
N TYR A 127 0.43 20.28 -11.25
CA TYR A 127 -0.98 19.97 -11.51
C TYR A 127 -1.57 19.02 -10.46
N SER A 128 -2.66 19.45 -9.82
CA SER A 128 -3.21 18.96 -8.53
C SER A 128 -3.51 17.46 -8.38
N ARG A 129 -3.38 16.64 -9.43
CA ARG A 129 -3.70 15.18 -9.42
C ARG A 129 -2.50 14.27 -9.18
N TYR A 130 -1.33 14.61 -9.72
CA TYR A 130 -0.08 13.87 -9.51
C TYR A 130 0.37 13.75 -8.04
N PRO A 131 0.33 14.82 -7.21
CA PRO A 131 0.81 14.72 -5.82
C PRO A 131 -0.12 13.87 -4.93
N PHE A 132 -1.42 13.81 -5.23
CA PHE A 132 -2.37 13.01 -4.48
C PHE A 132 -2.11 11.51 -4.67
N ILE A 133 -2.02 11.06 -5.92
CA ILE A 133 -1.74 9.65 -6.26
C ILE A 133 -0.37 9.23 -5.71
N PHE A 134 0.62 10.12 -5.76
CA PHE A 134 1.93 9.86 -5.19
C PHE A 134 1.90 9.73 -3.66
N THR A 135 1.15 10.59 -2.95
CA THR A 135 1.00 10.50 -1.49
C THR A 135 0.25 9.23 -1.06
N LEU A 136 -0.78 8.87 -1.82
CA LEU A 136 -1.52 7.63 -1.63
C LEU A 136 -0.59 6.41 -1.81
N ALA A 137 0.19 6.39 -2.89
CA ALA A 137 1.18 5.35 -3.16
C ALA A 137 2.22 5.22 -2.05
N LEU A 138 2.70 6.33 -1.50
CA LEU A 138 3.61 6.33 -0.35
C LEU A 138 2.97 5.67 0.88
N LEU A 139 1.72 6.02 1.22
CA LEU A 139 1.00 5.44 2.36
C LEU A 139 0.82 3.92 2.19
N ILE A 140 0.49 3.48 0.97
CA ILE A 140 0.36 2.07 0.61
C ILE A 140 1.71 1.35 0.79
N GLY A 141 2.80 1.91 0.25
CA GLY A 141 4.13 1.32 0.38
C GLY A 141 4.64 1.23 1.82
N ILE A 142 4.32 2.24 2.65
CA ILE A 142 4.61 2.20 4.09
C ILE A 142 3.86 1.06 4.77
N GLY A 143 2.54 0.95 4.53
CA GLY A 143 1.70 -0.09 5.11
C GLY A 143 2.14 -1.50 4.68
N ASP A 144 2.39 -1.70 3.39
CA ASP A 144 2.82 -2.98 2.83
C ASP A 144 4.18 -3.42 3.41
N CYS A 145 5.15 -2.51 3.47
CA CYS A 145 6.45 -2.77 4.08
C CYS A 145 6.33 -3.18 5.56
N CYS A 146 5.46 -2.53 6.33
CA CYS A 146 5.20 -2.88 7.73
C CYS A 146 4.71 -4.32 7.88
N LEU A 147 3.65 -4.67 7.14
CA LEU A 147 3.03 -5.99 7.25
C LEU A 147 3.97 -7.10 6.72
N ASN A 148 4.71 -6.82 5.65
CA ASN A 148 5.71 -7.74 5.11
C ASN A 148 6.88 -7.96 6.07
N SER A 149 7.32 -6.92 6.79
CA SER A 149 8.34 -7.02 7.84
C SER A 149 7.83 -7.85 9.01
N CYS A 150 6.59 -7.59 9.48
CA CYS A 150 5.97 -8.35 10.57
C CYS A 150 5.89 -9.84 10.24
N ARG A 151 5.47 -10.21 9.03
CA ARG A 151 5.43 -11.61 8.59
C ARG A 151 6.78 -12.30 8.77
N SER A 152 7.87 -11.67 8.33
CA SER A 152 9.22 -12.25 8.43
C SER A 152 9.60 -12.53 9.89
N VAL A 153 9.27 -11.62 10.80
CA VAL A 153 9.54 -11.78 12.24
C VAL A 153 8.65 -12.86 12.85
N ILE A 154 7.35 -12.85 12.54
CA ILE A 154 6.42 -13.83 13.10
C ILE A 154 6.76 -15.25 12.62
N CYS A 155 7.15 -15.41 11.34
CA CYS A 155 7.59 -16.72 10.83
C CYS A 155 8.85 -17.21 11.54
N ALA A 156 9.79 -16.31 11.85
CA ALA A 156 11.00 -16.64 12.59
C ALA A 156 10.71 -17.00 14.06
N LEU A 157 9.73 -16.36 14.69
CA LEU A 157 9.31 -16.66 16.07
C LEU A 157 8.48 -17.95 16.16
N ALA A 158 7.60 -18.20 15.20
CA ALA A 158 6.71 -19.36 15.22
C ALA A 158 7.44 -20.69 14.92
N MET A 159 8.52 -20.65 14.14
CA MET A 159 9.35 -21.82 13.80
C MET A 159 10.83 -21.41 13.74
N PRO A 160 11.54 -21.32 14.89
CA PRO A 160 12.92 -20.86 14.94
C PRO A 160 13.89 -21.80 14.19
N ASP A 161 13.72 -23.11 14.33
CA ASP A 161 14.61 -24.11 13.72
C ASP A 161 14.44 -24.22 12.20
N ARG A 162 13.29 -23.79 11.66
CA ARG A 162 12.93 -23.93 10.25
C ARG A 162 12.42 -22.63 9.63
N ARG A 163 13.03 -21.50 10.02
CA ARG A 163 12.65 -20.15 9.58
C ARG A 163 12.48 -19.98 8.07
N ALA A 164 13.35 -20.61 7.27
CA ALA A 164 13.29 -20.54 5.81
C ALA A 164 12.06 -21.28 5.24
N GLN A 165 11.71 -22.44 5.81
CA GLN A 165 10.53 -23.20 5.42
C GLN A 165 9.25 -22.49 5.87
N ALA A 166 9.24 -21.90 7.06
CA ALA A 166 8.13 -21.08 7.53
C ALA A 166 7.86 -19.89 6.61
N PHE A 167 8.93 -19.20 6.19
CA PHE A 167 8.82 -18.08 5.27
C PHE A 167 8.33 -18.50 3.87
N SER A 168 8.85 -19.60 3.31
CA SER A 168 8.37 -20.11 2.01
C SER A 168 6.91 -20.53 2.06
N ILE A 169 6.46 -21.19 3.13
CA ILE A 169 5.05 -21.54 3.33
C ILE A 169 4.17 -20.27 3.42
N SER A 170 4.63 -19.22 4.11
CA SER A 170 3.89 -17.96 4.19
C SER A 170 3.69 -17.29 2.81
N LYS A 171 4.68 -17.41 1.92
CA LYS A 171 4.61 -16.93 0.54
C LYS A 171 3.69 -17.79 -0.32
N LEU A 172 3.72 -19.11 -0.13
CA LEU A 172 2.77 -20.01 -0.81
C LEU A 172 1.32 -19.67 -0.46
N TYR A 173 1.01 -19.42 0.81
CA TYR A 173 -0.33 -18.97 1.20
C TYR A 173 -0.68 -17.59 0.63
N GLN A 174 0.26 -16.65 0.64
CA GLN A 174 0.03 -15.33 0.04
C GLN A 174 -0.36 -15.45 -1.44
N VAL A 175 0.41 -16.22 -2.21
CA VAL A 175 0.19 -16.41 -3.65
C VAL A 175 -1.08 -17.22 -3.91
N GLY A 176 -1.32 -18.30 -3.18
CA GLY A 176 -2.52 -19.12 -3.36
C GLY A 176 -3.82 -18.33 -3.19
N LEU A 177 -3.84 -17.35 -2.30
CA LEU A 177 -4.97 -16.45 -2.10
C LEU A 177 -5.04 -15.31 -3.13
N THR A 178 -3.94 -14.93 -3.77
CA THR A 178 -3.96 -14.02 -4.94
C THR A 178 -4.67 -14.64 -6.15
N PHE A 179 -4.69 -15.98 -6.27
CA PHE A 179 -5.33 -16.70 -7.38
C PHE A 179 -6.79 -17.10 -7.14
N LEU A 180 -7.35 -16.83 -5.96
CA LEU A 180 -8.78 -17.07 -5.71
C LEU A 180 -9.60 -15.94 -6.37
N PRO A 181 -10.47 -16.26 -7.34
CA PRO A 181 -11.25 -15.29 -8.11
C PRO A 181 -12.31 -14.57 -7.26
#